data_AF-A0A353GHE3-F1
#
_entry.id   AF-A0A353GHE3-F1
#
_cell.length_a   1.000
_cell.length_b   1.000
_cell.length_c   1.000
_cell.angle_alpha   90.00
_cell.angle_beta   90.00
_cell.angle_gamma   90.00
#
_symmetry.space_group_name_H-M   'P 1'
#
loop_
_entity.id
_entity.type
_entity.pdbx_description
1 polymer ?
#
loop_
_entity_poly.entity_id
_entity_poly.type
_entity_poly.pdbx_seq_one_letter_code
_entity_poly.pdbx_strand_id
1 'polypeptide(L)'
;MRYAIVLIFPPGYTHSAAFTEVAELLLLSFETLGVECRILINQFDPDGINILLGYNLMTYGPMLASVKYVVYQLEQLSDREGWYDAGRAEVLKHATAVWDYEPKNIAFLAQQGITAKHLPLGFHEKLQRIQMLPEEERGIDILFYGSMNPRRIAVLEKLERWHKVKALFNVYGKNRDAAIAQSKMILNVHYYESQLLEQVRISYLVNNQRFVVSEGPAEADYFGNAVAFADYDALEETCGLWLKNLKGRADAVQSGFDFFAKRPMAEALKEVLL
;
A
#
# COMPACT_ATOMS: atom_id res chain seq x y z
N MET A 1 16.37 4.08 22.02
CA MET A 1 16.81 3.60 20.70
C MET A 1 16.21 4.52 19.66
N ARG A 2 16.99 5.01 18.68
CA ARG A 2 16.49 5.92 17.63
C ARG A 2 16.29 5.16 16.33
N TYR A 3 15.25 5.50 15.58
CA TYR A 3 14.94 4.89 14.29
C TYR A 3 15.05 5.90 13.16
N ALA A 4 15.40 5.43 11.97
CA ALA A 4 15.31 6.21 10.75
C ALA A 4 14.51 5.41 9.72
N ILE A 5 13.44 5.97 9.17
CA ILE A 5 12.73 5.40 8.05
C ILE A 5 13.45 5.84 6.79
N VAL A 6 14.08 4.91 6.08
CA VAL A 6 14.86 5.19 4.89
C VAL A 6 14.03 4.84 3.65
N LEU A 7 13.63 5.87 2.93
CA LEU A 7 13.03 5.74 1.60
C LEU A 7 14.14 5.58 0.56
N ILE A 8 14.15 4.45 -0.14
CA ILE A 8 15.05 4.20 -1.26
C ILE A 8 14.47 4.83 -2.53
N PHE A 9 15.16 5.83 -3.05
CA PHE A 9 14.70 6.70 -4.13
C PHE A 9 15.79 6.86 -5.20
N PRO A 10 16.01 5.86 -6.07
CA PRO A 10 17.04 5.93 -7.10
C PRO A 10 16.84 7.16 -8.01
N PRO A 11 17.91 7.80 -8.49
CA PRO A 11 17.79 8.94 -9.40
C PRO A 11 16.94 8.61 -10.63
N GLY A 12 15.93 9.44 -10.90
CA GLY A 12 15.00 9.26 -12.02
C GLY A 12 13.87 8.23 -11.78
N TYR A 13 13.88 7.52 -10.65
CA TYR A 13 12.84 6.53 -10.33
C TYR A 13 11.77 7.12 -9.41
N THR A 14 10.78 7.77 -10.00
CA THR A 14 9.70 8.44 -9.27
C THR A 14 8.73 7.48 -8.55
N HIS A 15 8.72 6.19 -8.93
CA HIS A 15 7.81 5.20 -8.35
C HIS A 15 8.09 4.86 -6.88
N SER A 16 9.28 5.19 -6.37
CA SER A 16 9.56 5.13 -4.92
C SER A 16 8.59 5.96 -4.09
N ALA A 17 7.95 6.98 -4.68
CA ALA A 17 6.92 7.78 -4.02
C ALA A 17 5.69 6.96 -3.60
N ALA A 18 5.49 5.75 -4.13
CA ALA A 18 4.43 4.82 -3.69
C ALA A 18 4.56 4.41 -2.22
N PHE A 19 5.75 4.53 -1.62
CA PHE A 19 6.00 4.22 -0.21
C PHE A 19 5.91 5.43 0.72
N THR A 20 5.66 6.63 0.19
CA THR A 20 5.63 7.87 0.98
C THR A 20 4.59 7.78 2.09
N GLU A 21 3.39 7.32 1.78
CA GLU A 21 2.32 7.20 2.79
C GLU A 21 2.65 6.16 3.88
N VAL A 22 3.38 5.09 3.54
CA VAL A 22 3.85 4.11 4.53
C VAL A 22 4.93 4.72 5.42
N ALA A 23 5.84 5.52 4.86
CA ALA A 23 6.85 6.24 5.64
C ALA A 23 6.20 7.23 6.63
N GLU A 24 5.22 8.00 6.15
CA GLU A 24 4.45 8.91 7.00
C GLU A 24 3.66 8.15 8.07
N LEU A 25 3.03 7.03 7.71
CA LEU A 25 2.31 6.15 8.63
C LEU A 25 3.22 5.66 9.78
N LEU A 26 4.43 5.18 9.45
CA LEU A 26 5.40 4.74 10.43
C LEU A 26 5.89 5.90 11.30
N LEU A 27 6.24 7.05 10.70
CA LEU A 27 6.71 8.22 11.44
C LEU A 27 5.69 8.66 12.49
N LEU A 28 4.42 8.78 12.09
CA LEU A 28 3.31 9.14 12.96
C LEU A 28 3.06 8.07 14.05
N SER A 29 3.27 6.80 13.73
CA SER A 29 3.18 5.70 14.70
C SER A 29 4.31 5.76 15.73
N PHE A 30 5.53 6.08 15.32
CA PHE A 30 6.66 6.32 16.23
C PHE A 30 6.41 7.54 17.14
N GLU A 31 5.86 8.64 16.59
CA GLU A 31 5.43 9.79 17.39
C GLU A 31 4.44 9.38 18.48
N THR A 32 3.43 8.58 18.12
CA THR A 32 2.41 8.07 19.05
C THR A 32 3.03 7.22 20.16
N LEU A 33 4.08 6.44 19.84
CA LEU A 33 4.82 5.63 20.81
C LEU A 33 5.85 6.43 21.63
N GLY A 34 6.04 7.72 21.36
CA GLY A 34 7.05 8.55 22.03
C GLY A 34 8.49 8.15 21.71
N VAL A 35 8.72 7.52 20.55
CA VAL A 35 10.03 7.03 20.11
C VAL A 35 10.59 7.95 19.03
N GLU A 36 11.85 8.37 19.19
CA GLU A 36 12.52 9.23 18.21
C GLU A 36 12.65 8.52 16.85
N CYS A 37 12.05 9.12 15.83
CA CYS A 37 12.11 8.66 14.46
C CYS A 37 12.16 9.84 13.48
N ARG A 38 12.80 9.64 12.32
CA ARG A 38 12.85 10.59 11.20
C ARG A 38 12.82 9.86 9.87
N ILE A 39 12.34 10.54 8.83
CA ILE A 39 12.43 10.03 7.45
C ILE A 39 13.72 10.54 6.81
N LEU A 40 14.46 9.62 6.19
CA LEU A 40 15.65 9.89 5.38
C LEU A 40 15.43 9.37 3.96
N ILE A 41 16.08 10.01 2.98
CA ILE A 41 16.02 9.60 1.57
C ILE A 41 17.43 9.19 1.15
N ASN A 42 17.62 7.92 0.78
CA ASN A 42 18.92 7.34 0.40
C ASN A 42 20.08 7.63 1.39
N GLN A 43 19.75 7.91 2.65
CA GLN A 43 20.70 8.20 3.72
C GLN A 43 20.37 7.32 4.90
N PHE A 44 21.42 6.91 5.61
CA PHE A 44 21.34 5.94 6.70
C PHE A 44 21.91 6.57 7.95
N ASP A 45 21.25 6.28 9.06
CA ASP A 45 21.69 6.64 10.39
C ASP A 45 22.69 5.59 10.91
N PRO A 46 23.98 5.94 11.12
CA PRO A 46 24.99 4.99 11.56
C PRO A 46 24.79 4.53 13.02
N ASP A 47 24.11 5.33 13.86
CA ASP A 47 23.91 5.02 15.28
C ASP A 47 22.48 4.58 15.61
N GLY A 48 21.62 4.44 14.58
CA GLY A 48 20.21 4.08 14.71
C GLY A 48 19.84 2.77 14.02
N ILE A 49 18.56 2.40 14.13
CA ILE A 49 17.96 1.32 13.34
C ILE A 49 17.30 1.92 12.09
N ASN A 50 17.75 1.49 10.91
CA ASN A 50 17.27 2.00 9.63
C ASN A 50 16.14 1.09 9.09
N ILE A 51 14.90 1.55 9.06
CA ILE A 51 13.77 0.83 8.46
C ILE A 51 13.72 1.15 6.97
N LEU A 52 14.04 0.18 6.13
CA LEU A 52 14.14 0.37 4.69
C LEU A 52 12.78 0.15 4.03
N LEU A 53 12.33 1.14 3.27
CA LEU A 53 11.20 1.04 2.36
C LEU A 53 11.73 1.14 0.92
N GLY A 54 11.36 0.19 0.06
CA GLY A 54 11.85 0.13 -1.32
C GLY A 54 13.19 -0.60 -1.48
N TYR A 55 13.50 -1.55 -0.59
CA TYR A 55 14.74 -2.36 -0.67
C TYR A 55 14.88 -3.13 -2.00
N ASN A 56 13.77 -3.38 -2.71
CA ASN A 56 13.76 -3.98 -4.04
C ASN A 56 14.51 -3.16 -5.09
N LEU A 57 14.85 -1.91 -4.80
CA LEU A 57 15.56 -0.99 -5.70
C LEU A 57 17.06 -0.90 -5.40
N MET A 58 17.58 -1.74 -4.51
CA MET A 58 18.99 -1.73 -4.12
C MET A 58 19.57 -3.14 -3.99
N THR A 59 20.90 -3.21 -3.89
CA THR A 59 21.65 -4.44 -3.64
C THR A 59 22.42 -4.32 -2.33
N TYR A 60 22.78 -5.47 -1.74
CA TYR A 60 23.63 -5.49 -0.57
C TYR A 60 25.03 -4.99 -0.92
N GLY A 61 25.61 -4.16 -0.06
CA GLY A 61 26.89 -3.51 -0.30
C GLY A 61 27.48 -2.88 0.96
N PRO A 62 28.68 -2.26 0.87
CA PRO A 62 29.45 -1.79 2.03
C PRO A 62 28.66 -0.88 2.97
N MET A 63 27.78 -0.05 2.42
CA MET A 63 26.95 0.88 3.20
C MET A 63 25.89 0.14 4.05
N LEU A 64 25.21 -0.88 3.51
CA LEU A 64 24.28 -1.69 4.31
C LEU A 64 25.04 -2.54 5.33
N ALA A 65 26.23 -3.02 4.97
CA ALA A 65 27.09 -3.77 5.88
C ALA A 65 27.58 -2.94 7.08
N SER A 66 27.61 -1.60 6.96
CA SER A 66 28.06 -0.69 8.02
C SER A 66 26.97 -0.19 8.96
N VAL A 67 25.70 -0.54 8.74
CA VAL A 67 24.57 -0.03 9.53
C VAL A 67 23.63 -1.15 9.98
N LYS A 68 22.89 -0.91 11.06
CA LYS A 68 21.77 -1.78 11.45
C LYS A 68 20.53 -1.37 10.68
N TYR A 69 19.87 -2.34 10.05
CA TYR A 69 18.66 -2.07 9.29
C TYR A 69 17.62 -3.16 9.47
N VAL A 70 16.37 -2.74 9.31
CA VAL A 70 15.19 -3.57 9.20
C VAL A 70 14.65 -3.40 7.79
N VAL A 71 14.25 -4.48 7.14
CA VAL A 71 13.52 -4.38 5.87
C VAL A 71 12.04 -4.45 6.16
N TYR A 72 11.27 -3.43 5.77
CA TYR A 72 9.83 -3.61 5.64
C TYR A 72 9.53 -4.00 4.19
N GLN A 73 9.27 -5.28 4.01
CA GLN A 73 8.89 -5.89 2.77
C GLN A 73 7.45 -5.45 2.43
N LEU A 74 7.30 -4.77 1.28
CA LEU A 74 6.03 -4.21 0.82
C LEU A 74 5.65 -4.65 -0.60
N GLU A 75 6.44 -5.52 -1.21
CA GLU A 75 6.30 -5.94 -2.60
C GLU A 75 5.75 -7.36 -2.69
N GLN A 76 5.17 -7.73 -3.83
CA GLN A 76 4.78 -9.12 -4.02
C GLN A 76 6.02 -10.00 -4.22
N LEU A 77 6.07 -11.16 -3.54
CA LEU A 77 7.14 -12.13 -3.67
C LEU A 77 6.65 -13.40 -4.38
N SER A 78 7.41 -13.85 -5.38
CA SER A 78 7.25 -15.17 -5.97
C SER A 78 8.52 -15.60 -6.70
N ASP A 79 8.60 -16.88 -7.09
CA ASP A 79 9.73 -17.41 -7.87
C ASP A 79 9.69 -17.04 -9.37
N ARG A 80 8.56 -16.51 -9.86
CA ARG A 80 8.32 -16.27 -11.31
C ARG A 80 8.07 -14.81 -11.66
N GLU A 81 7.43 -14.09 -10.74
CA GLU A 81 7.00 -12.71 -10.87
C GLU A 81 7.43 -11.89 -9.63
N GLY A 82 7.50 -10.56 -9.77
CA GLY A 82 7.84 -9.67 -8.66
C GLY A 82 9.34 -9.38 -8.57
N TRP A 83 9.78 -9.03 -7.35
CA TRP A 83 11.10 -8.41 -7.12
C TRP A 83 12.13 -9.30 -6.41
N TYR A 84 11.77 -10.55 -6.15
CA TYR A 84 12.66 -11.47 -5.45
C TYR A 84 13.72 -12.03 -6.40
N ASP A 85 14.99 -11.82 -6.06
CA ASP A 85 16.13 -12.41 -6.75
C ASP A 85 17.29 -12.64 -5.77
N ALA A 86 18.41 -13.18 -6.24
CA ALA A 86 19.59 -13.42 -5.42
C ALA A 86 20.14 -12.15 -4.75
N GLY A 87 20.10 -11.00 -5.43
CA GLY A 87 20.56 -9.73 -4.87
C GLY A 87 19.66 -9.21 -3.74
N ARG A 88 18.34 -9.35 -3.88
CA ARG A 88 17.36 -8.97 -2.85
C ARG A 88 17.39 -9.95 -1.68
N ALA A 89 17.64 -11.23 -1.94
CA ALA A 89 17.84 -12.23 -0.90
C ALA A 89 19.03 -11.85 0.00
N GLU A 90 20.14 -11.36 -0.56
CA GLU A 90 21.28 -10.93 0.25
C GLU A 90 20.96 -9.72 1.14
N VAL A 91 20.16 -8.76 0.66
CA VAL A 91 19.68 -7.63 1.49
C VAL A 91 18.84 -8.13 2.65
N LEU A 92 17.94 -9.09 2.42
CA LEU A 92 17.07 -9.65 3.45
C LEU A 92 17.82 -10.50 4.48
N LYS A 93 18.75 -11.36 4.04
CA LYS A 93 19.54 -12.25 4.92
C LYS A 93 20.43 -11.49 5.91
N HIS A 94 20.95 -10.34 5.50
CA HIS A 94 21.81 -9.49 6.35
C HIS A 94 21.02 -8.47 7.18
N ALA A 95 19.69 -8.41 7.04
CA ALA A 95 18.86 -7.52 7.83
C ALA A 95 18.82 -7.93 9.30
N THR A 96 18.72 -6.94 10.19
CA THR A 96 18.54 -7.17 11.64
C THR A 96 17.16 -7.78 11.93
N ALA A 97 16.15 -7.37 11.16
CA ALA A 97 14.85 -8.02 11.10
C ALA A 97 14.22 -7.77 9.73
N VAL A 98 13.28 -8.63 9.35
CA VAL A 98 12.38 -8.42 8.22
C VAL A 98 10.96 -8.30 8.76
N TRP A 99 10.24 -7.30 8.32
CA TRP A 99 8.81 -7.12 8.54
C TRP A 99 8.08 -7.30 7.23
N ASP A 100 6.91 -7.91 7.25
CA ASP A 100 6.07 -8.09 6.07
C ASP A 100 4.61 -7.98 6.45
N TYR A 101 3.78 -7.39 5.59
CA TYR A 101 2.35 -7.22 5.85
C TYR A 101 1.53 -8.45 5.48
N GLU A 102 2.08 -9.36 4.67
CA GLU A 102 1.35 -10.46 4.06
C GLU A 102 1.87 -11.83 4.54
N PRO A 103 1.04 -12.63 5.23
CA PRO A 103 1.41 -13.98 5.67
C PRO A 103 1.93 -14.89 4.55
N LYS A 104 1.41 -14.79 3.31
CA LYS A 104 1.91 -15.56 2.17
C LYS A 104 3.36 -15.21 1.83
N ASN A 105 3.74 -13.94 1.88
CA ASN A 105 5.14 -13.51 1.69
C ASN A 105 6.03 -14.02 2.83
N ILE A 106 5.56 -13.99 4.09
CA ILE A 106 6.32 -14.54 5.23
C ILE A 106 6.60 -16.03 5.04
N ALA A 107 5.59 -16.79 4.60
CA ALA A 107 5.74 -18.21 4.30
C ALA A 107 6.74 -18.45 3.15
N PHE A 108 6.69 -17.62 2.10
CA PHE A 108 7.66 -17.64 1.02
C PHE A 108 9.08 -17.39 1.54
N LEU A 109 9.30 -16.32 2.31
CA LEU A 109 10.59 -15.97 2.89
C LEU A 109 11.14 -17.08 3.81
N ALA A 110 10.28 -17.74 4.58
CA ALA A 110 10.67 -18.86 5.43
C ALA A 110 11.24 -20.04 4.62
N GLN A 111 10.69 -20.33 3.44
CA GLN A 111 11.23 -21.34 2.52
C GLN A 111 12.63 -20.98 2.00
N GLN A 112 12.93 -19.68 1.97
CA GLN A 112 14.24 -19.13 1.58
C GLN A 112 15.22 -19.00 2.76
N GLY A 113 14.83 -19.47 3.97
CA GLY A 113 15.63 -19.38 5.18
C GLY A 113 15.63 -17.99 5.84
N ILE A 114 14.68 -17.12 5.48
CA ILE A 114 14.55 -15.75 6.01
C ILE A 114 13.36 -15.71 6.97
N THR A 115 13.61 -15.31 8.22
CA THR A 115 12.53 -15.10 9.20
C THR A 115 11.99 -13.67 9.09
N ALA A 116 10.67 -13.53 8.95
CA ALA A 116 9.99 -12.25 8.95
C ALA A 116 8.91 -12.19 10.04
N LYS A 117 8.74 -11.01 10.65
CA LYS A 117 7.63 -10.71 11.55
C LYS A 117 6.46 -10.16 10.75
N HIS A 118 5.24 -10.54 11.12
CA HIS A 118 4.03 -9.97 10.53
C HIS A 118 3.78 -8.57 11.09
N LEU A 119 3.83 -7.57 10.21
CA LEU A 119 3.48 -6.18 10.50
C LEU A 119 2.44 -5.74 9.46
N PRO A 120 1.14 -5.88 9.74
CA PRO A 120 0.13 -5.46 8.79
C PRO A 120 -0.03 -3.92 8.81
N LEU A 121 -0.53 -3.35 7.71
CA LEU A 121 -0.72 -1.90 7.59
C LEU A 121 -1.93 -1.45 8.40
N GLY A 122 -1.71 -0.62 9.42
CA GLY A 122 -2.76 -0.13 10.31
C GLY A 122 -3.28 1.28 9.97
N PHE A 123 -4.21 1.74 10.80
CA PHE A 123 -4.81 3.06 10.77
C PHE A 123 -3.95 4.10 11.50
N HIS A 124 -3.98 5.34 11.01
CA HIS A 124 -3.52 6.51 11.77
C HIS A 124 -4.36 7.75 11.45
N GLU A 125 -4.88 8.41 12.48
CA GLU A 125 -5.83 9.52 12.32
C GLU A 125 -5.26 10.71 11.54
N LYS A 126 -3.98 11.06 11.78
CA LYS A 126 -3.27 12.15 11.07
C LYS A 126 -3.05 11.90 9.57
N LEU A 127 -3.34 10.70 9.04
CA LEU A 127 -3.32 10.41 7.60
C LEU A 127 -4.69 10.61 6.92
N GLN A 128 -5.73 11.00 7.68
CA GLN A 128 -7.01 11.44 7.14
C GLN A 128 -6.89 12.86 6.58
N ARG A 129 -6.31 12.99 5.39
CA ARG A 129 -5.98 14.29 4.77
C ARG A 129 -6.68 14.57 3.45
N ILE A 130 -7.38 13.58 2.88
CA ILE A 130 -8.14 13.77 1.64
C ILE A 130 -9.53 14.29 1.99
N GLN A 131 -9.84 15.48 1.48
CA GLN A 131 -11.15 16.10 1.66
C GLN A 131 -12.27 15.21 1.12
N MET A 132 -13.37 15.09 1.86
CA MET A 132 -14.61 14.50 1.37
C MET A 132 -15.44 15.58 0.68
N LEU A 133 -15.63 15.44 -0.63
CA LEU A 133 -16.54 16.28 -1.39
C LEU A 133 -17.95 15.67 -1.39
N PRO A 134 -19.01 16.49 -1.47
CA PRO A 134 -20.35 16.01 -1.78
C PRO A 134 -20.36 15.15 -3.04
N GLU A 135 -21.24 14.14 -3.09
CA GLU A 135 -21.29 13.15 -4.16
C GLU A 135 -21.50 13.80 -5.54
N GLU A 136 -22.35 14.82 -5.60
CA GLU A 136 -22.70 15.60 -6.77
C GLU A 136 -21.55 16.48 -7.30
N GLU A 137 -20.58 16.82 -6.44
CA GLU A 137 -19.39 17.60 -6.80
C GLU A 137 -18.23 16.73 -7.32
N ARG A 138 -18.32 15.41 -7.17
CA ARG A 138 -17.29 14.46 -7.62
C ARG A 138 -17.39 14.25 -9.13
N GLY A 139 -16.46 14.85 -9.87
CA GLY A 139 -16.43 14.80 -11.33
C GLY A 139 -15.96 13.47 -11.94
N ILE A 140 -15.39 12.56 -11.13
CA ILE A 140 -14.86 11.27 -11.57
C ILE A 140 -15.74 10.15 -10.98
N ASP A 141 -16.31 9.31 -11.84
CA ASP A 141 -17.08 8.16 -11.37
C ASP A 141 -16.13 7.07 -10.84
N ILE A 142 -15.11 6.72 -11.62
CA ILE A 142 -14.16 5.66 -11.29
C ILE A 142 -12.74 6.18 -11.48
N LEU A 143 -11.93 6.11 -10.43
CA LEU A 143 -10.50 6.41 -10.51
C LEU A 143 -9.69 5.12 -10.49
N PHE A 144 -8.76 4.98 -11.42
CA PHE A 144 -7.67 4.01 -11.35
C PHE A 144 -6.33 4.75 -11.31
N TYR A 145 -5.38 4.26 -10.52
CA TYR A 145 -4.01 4.78 -10.55
C TYR A 145 -2.96 3.67 -10.30
N GLY A 146 -1.99 3.59 -11.21
CA GLY A 146 -0.96 2.56 -11.19
C GLY A 146 -0.39 2.28 -12.58
N SER A 147 0.59 1.39 -12.66
CA SER A 147 1.20 0.98 -13.93
C SER A 147 0.18 0.37 -14.88
N MET A 148 0.23 0.78 -16.16
CA MET A 148 -0.66 0.23 -17.18
C MET A 148 -0.11 -1.07 -17.75
N ASN A 149 -1.02 -1.99 -18.06
CA ASN A 149 -0.76 -3.20 -18.83
C ASN A 149 -2.02 -3.55 -19.65
N PRO A 150 -1.95 -4.49 -20.61
CA PRO A 150 -3.09 -4.83 -21.45
C PRO A 150 -4.34 -5.27 -20.68
N ARG A 151 -4.19 -5.96 -19.54
CA ARG A 151 -5.33 -6.37 -18.68
C ARG A 151 -6.06 -5.16 -18.12
N ARG A 152 -5.33 -4.26 -17.47
CA ARG A 152 -5.87 -3.03 -16.88
C ARG A 152 -6.51 -2.14 -17.94
N ILE A 153 -5.87 -1.98 -19.10
CA ILE A 153 -6.42 -1.21 -20.22
C ILE A 153 -7.76 -1.80 -20.66
N ALA A 154 -7.87 -3.12 -20.83
CA ALA A 154 -9.11 -3.75 -21.26
C ALA A 154 -10.29 -3.53 -20.29
N VAL A 155 -10.04 -3.51 -18.98
CA VAL A 155 -11.08 -3.19 -17.97
C VAL A 155 -11.47 -1.72 -18.04
N LEU A 156 -10.49 -0.81 -18.14
CA LEU A 156 -10.73 0.62 -18.19
C LEU A 156 -11.53 1.01 -19.45
N GLU A 157 -11.17 0.48 -20.62
CA GLU A 157 -11.87 0.72 -21.88
C GLU A 157 -13.33 0.24 -21.86
N LYS A 158 -13.64 -0.83 -21.12
CA LYS A 158 -15.03 -1.29 -20.92
C LYS A 158 -15.80 -0.27 -20.06
N LEU A 159 -15.24 0.13 -18.93
CA LEU A 159 -15.85 1.08 -18.00
C LEU A 159 -16.06 2.47 -18.62
N GLU A 160 -15.13 2.94 -19.46
CA GLU A 160 -15.19 4.24 -20.14
C GLU A 160 -16.38 4.38 -21.09
N ARG A 161 -16.98 3.27 -21.55
CA ARG A 161 -18.18 3.29 -22.40
C ARG A 161 -19.40 3.84 -21.68
N TRP A 162 -19.43 3.74 -20.35
CA TRP A 162 -20.61 4.02 -19.53
C TRP A 162 -20.36 5.03 -18.40
N HIS A 163 -19.09 5.25 -18.03
CA HIS A 163 -18.72 5.99 -16.82
C HIS A 163 -17.60 7.00 -17.09
N LYS A 164 -17.54 8.06 -16.27
CA LYS A 164 -16.40 9.00 -16.27
C LYS A 164 -15.21 8.36 -15.55
N VAL A 165 -14.43 7.60 -16.28
CA VAL A 165 -13.21 6.97 -15.75
C VAL A 165 -12.04 7.94 -15.86
N LYS A 166 -11.19 7.96 -14.82
CA LYS A 166 -9.89 8.62 -14.87
C LYS A 166 -8.80 7.62 -14.51
N ALA A 167 -7.81 7.52 -15.39
CA ALA A 167 -6.64 6.68 -15.20
C ALA A 167 -5.41 7.56 -14.96
N LEU A 168 -4.65 7.29 -13.90
CA LEU A 168 -3.41 8.01 -13.58
C LEU A 168 -2.20 7.07 -13.58
N PHE A 169 -1.09 7.54 -14.13
CA PHE A 169 0.20 6.87 -14.06
C PHE A 169 1.27 7.88 -13.65
N ASN A 170 2.18 7.47 -12.75
CA ASN A 170 3.25 8.32 -12.25
C ASN A 170 2.77 9.61 -11.52
N VAL A 171 1.65 9.52 -10.81
CA VAL A 171 1.08 10.63 -10.01
C VAL A 171 0.99 10.20 -8.54
N TYR A 172 1.57 11.00 -7.65
CA TYR A 172 1.66 10.73 -6.21
C TYR A 172 1.31 11.95 -5.37
N GLY A 173 1.18 11.75 -4.05
CA GLY A 173 0.94 12.81 -3.08
C GLY A 173 -0.27 13.68 -3.43
N LYS A 174 -0.15 14.99 -3.23
CA LYS A 174 -1.26 15.96 -3.37
C LYS A 174 -1.99 15.90 -4.72
N ASN A 175 -1.27 15.65 -5.82
CA ASN A 175 -1.90 15.57 -7.14
C ASN A 175 -2.76 14.30 -7.30
N ARG A 176 -2.30 13.18 -6.75
CA ARG A 176 -3.08 11.93 -6.68
C ARG A 176 -4.28 12.12 -5.74
N ASP A 177 -4.03 12.70 -4.58
CA ASP A 177 -5.04 12.93 -3.54
C ASP A 177 -6.17 13.85 -4.04
N ALA A 178 -5.85 14.85 -4.86
CA ALA A 178 -6.85 15.69 -5.53
C ALA A 178 -7.76 14.88 -6.47
N ALA A 179 -7.21 13.92 -7.22
CA ALA A 179 -8.01 13.02 -8.04
C ALA A 179 -8.85 12.05 -7.20
N ILE A 180 -8.30 11.54 -6.09
CA ILE A 180 -9.04 10.70 -5.14
C ILE A 180 -10.23 11.48 -4.54
N ALA A 181 -10.02 12.74 -4.12
CA ALA A 181 -11.09 13.59 -3.58
C ALA A 181 -12.25 13.79 -4.58
N GLN A 182 -11.92 13.90 -5.87
CA GLN A 182 -12.85 14.06 -6.99
C GLN A 182 -13.53 12.77 -7.43
N SER A 183 -13.14 11.61 -6.87
CA SER A 183 -13.63 10.29 -7.27
C SER A 183 -14.75 9.76 -6.37
N LYS A 184 -15.76 9.14 -6.98
CA LYS A 184 -16.83 8.43 -6.25
C LYS A 184 -16.36 7.07 -5.74
N MET A 185 -15.50 6.41 -6.52
CA MET A 185 -14.98 5.07 -6.25
C MET A 185 -13.58 4.90 -6.86
N ILE A 186 -12.76 4.08 -6.22
CA ILE A 186 -11.44 3.70 -6.73
C ILE A 186 -11.51 2.25 -7.22
N LEU A 187 -10.95 2.00 -8.39
CA LEU A 187 -10.77 0.67 -8.95
C LEU A 187 -9.35 0.17 -8.64
N ASN A 188 -9.26 -1.03 -8.10
CA ASN A 188 -8.03 -1.79 -7.96
C ASN A 188 -8.10 -3.03 -8.86
N VAL A 189 -7.10 -3.20 -9.73
CA VAL A 189 -6.97 -4.36 -10.64
C VAL A 189 -5.55 -4.86 -10.49
N HIS A 190 -5.35 -6.15 -10.33
CA HIS A 190 -4.02 -6.72 -10.14
C HIS A 190 -3.14 -6.46 -11.36
N TYR A 191 -1.83 -6.27 -11.12
CA TYR A 191 -0.89 -6.15 -12.24
C TYR A 191 -0.51 -7.52 -12.78
N TYR A 192 -0.20 -8.43 -11.85
CA TYR A 192 0.15 -9.81 -12.11
C TYR A 192 -1.07 -10.71 -11.93
N GLU A 193 -0.99 -11.94 -12.43
CA GLU A 193 -2.01 -12.94 -12.12
C GLU A 193 -1.88 -13.46 -10.68
N SER A 194 -0.71 -13.27 -10.07
CA SER A 194 -0.49 -13.47 -8.63
C SER A 194 -1.34 -12.48 -7.82
N GLN A 195 -2.14 -13.04 -6.91
CA GLN A 195 -3.31 -12.40 -6.29
C GLN A 195 -3.03 -11.77 -4.91
N LEU A 196 -1.86 -11.18 -4.68
CA LEU A 196 -1.71 -10.41 -3.45
C LEU A 196 -2.45 -9.08 -3.60
N LEU A 197 -3.36 -8.80 -2.67
CA LEU A 197 -4.05 -7.54 -2.63
C LEU A 197 -3.04 -6.40 -2.46
N GLU A 198 -3.20 -5.30 -3.21
CA GLU A 198 -2.37 -4.10 -3.08
C GLU A 198 -2.67 -3.32 -1.79
N GLN A 199 -2.49 -3.96 -0.62
CA GLN A 199 -2.80 -3.42 0.71
C GLN A 199 -2.05 -2.11 1.00
N VAL A 200 -0.83 -1.95 0.47
CA VAL A 200 -0.05 -0.70 0.52
C VAL A 200 -0.86 0.48 -0.03
N ARG A 201 -1.54 0.28 -1.16
CA ARG A 201 -2.41 1.29 -1.78
C ARG A 201 -3.74 1.43 -1.02
N ILE A 202 -4.37 0.30 -0.72
CA ILE A 202 -5.75 0.26 -0.21
C ILE A 202 -5.84 0.78 1.23
N SER A 203 -4.86 0.48 2.08
CA SER A 203 -4.82 0.97 3.47
C SER A 203 -4.95 2.49 3.54
N TYR A 204 -4.24 3.25 2.70
CA TYR A 204 -4.34 4.70 2.65
C TYR A 204 -5.72 5.19 2.17
N LEU A 205 -6.34 4.47 1.23
CA LEU A 205 -7.69 4.76 0.73
C LEU A 205 -8.74 4.55 1.82
N VAL A 206 -8.70 3.42 2.51
CA VAL A 206 -9.62 3.08 3.60
C VAL A 206 -9.42 4.01 4.78
N ASN A 207 -8.16 4.35 5.13
CA ASN A 207 -7.84 5.36 6.13
C ASN A 207 -8.49 6.72 5.78
N ASN A 208 -8.62 7.06 4.50
CA ASN A 208 -9.26 8.28 4.01
C ASN A 208 -10.73 8.10 3.62
N GLN A 209 -11.40 7.05 4.12
CA GLN A 209 -12.83 6.78 3.91
C GLN A 209 -13.20 6.72 2.42
N ARG A 210 -12.39 6.03 1.61
CA ARG A 210 -12.64 5.82 0.19
C ARG A 210 -13.13 4.41 -0.09
N PHE A 211 -14.13 4.33 -0.96
CA PHE A 211 -14.67 3.07 -1.43
C PHE A 211 -13.81 2.49 -2.54
N VAL A 212 -13.49 1.21 -2.43
CA VAL A 212 -12.65 0.49 -3.41
C VAL A 212 -13.44 -0.68 -3.98
N VAL A 213 -13.40 -0.85 -5.30
CA VAL A 213 -13.71 -2.13 -5.95
C VAL A 213 -12.39 -2.76 -6.37
N SER A 214 -12.14 -4.00 -5.94
CA SER A 214 -10.89 -4.72 -6.21
C SER A 214 -11.13 -6.00 -6.99
N GLU A 215 -10.24 -6.29 -7.94
CA GLU A 215 -10.03 -7.65 -8.44
C GLU A 215 -9.62 -8.57 -7.29
N GLY A 216 -10.00 -9.84 -7.42
CA GLY A 216 -9.53 -10.95 -6.62
C GLY A 216 -10.66 -11.66 -5.91
N PRO A 217 -10.44 -12.88 -5.40
CA PRO A 217 -11.33 -13.39 -4.37
C PRO A 217 -11.29 -12.44 -3.18
N ALA A 218 -12.37 -12.39 -2.39
CA ALA A 218 -12.32 -11.70 -1.12
C ALA A 218 -11.17 -12.28 -0.28
N GLU A 219 -10.09 -11.51 -0.10
CA GLU A 219 -9.05 -11.88 0.87
C GLU A 219 -9.63 -11.77 2.29
N ALA A 220 -8.92 -12.34 3.28
CA ALA A 220 -9.31 -12.23 4.68
C ALA A 220 -9.68 -10.77 4.98
N ASP A 221 -10.85 -10.58 5.62
CA ASP A 221 -11.57 -9.32 5.84
C ASP A 221 -10.72 -8.25 6.55
N TYR A 222 -9.68 -7.72 5.90
CA TYR A 222 -8.69 -6.85 6.52
C TYR A 222 -9.14 -5.39 6.48
N PHE A 223 -9.95 -5.04 5.47
CA PHE A 223 -10.49 -3.70 5.27
C PHE A 223 -12.01 -3.59 5.48
N GLY A 224 -12.68 -4.64 5.95
CA GLY A 224 -14.12 -4.60 6.12
C GLY A 224 -14.84 -4.46 4.78
N ASN A 225 -16.02 -3.88 4.85
CA ASN A 225 -16.83 -3.58 3.68
C ASN A 225 -16.32 -2.39 2.84
N ALA A 226 -15.24 -1.71 3.22
CA ALA A 226 -14.71 -0.58 2.42
C ALA A 226 -14.14 -1.05 1.06
N VAL A 227 -13.89 -2.35 0.92
CA VAL A 227 -13.45 -2.98 -0.33
C VAL A 227 -14.50 -3.99 -0.78
N ALA A 228 -15.10 -3.75 -1.94
CA ALA A 228 -15.92 -4.74 -2.63
C ALA A 228 -15.04 -5.55 -3.60
N PHE A 229 -15.06 -6.86 -3.46
CA PHE A 229 -14.30 -7.77 -4.33
C PHE A 229 -15.16 -8.28 -5.49
N ALA A 230 -14.53 -8.45 -6.64
CA ALA A 230 -15.13 -9.10 -7.79
C ALA A 230 -14.07 -9.86 -8.59
N ASP A 231 -14.50 -10.94 -9.25
CA ASP A 231 -13.70 -11.58 -10.28
C ASP A 231 -13.41 -10.59 -11.41
N TYR A 232 -12.28 -10.78 -12.08
CA TYR A 232 -11.79 -9.88 -13.14
C TYR A 232 -12.87 -9.59 -14.21
N ASP A 233 -13.58 -10.62 -14.67
CA ASP A 233 -14.62 -10.48 -15.70
C ASP A 233 -15.90 -9.79 -15.19
N ALA A 234 -16.11 -9.74 -13.88
CA ALA A 234 -17.25 -9.11 -13.23
C ALA A 234 -16.97 -7.66 -12.76
N LEU A 235 -15.75 -7.15 -12.95
CA LEU A 235 -15.37 -5.79 -12.51
C LEU A 235 -16.25 -4.70 -13.13
N GLU A 236 -16.58 -4.81 -14.42
CA GLU A 236 -17.43 -3.82 -15.12
C GLU A 236 -18.82 -3.74 -14.49
N GLU A 237 -19.49 -4.89 -14.35
CA GLU A 237 -20.82 -5.01 -13.75
C GLU A 237 -20.82 -4.52 -12.30
N THR A 238 -19.84 -5.00 -11.50
CA THR A 238 -19.71 -4.65 -10.08
C THR A 238 -19.54 -3.14 -9.89
N CYS A 239 -18.68 -2.51 -10.70
CA CYS A 239 -18.51 -1.06 -10.66
C CYS A 239 -19.82 -0.33 -10.96
N GLY A 240 -20.54 -0.77 -12.00
CA GLY A 240 -21.82 -0.17 -12.40
C GLY A 240 -22.89 -0.28 -11.30
N LEU A 241 -22.96 -1.40 -10.59
CA LEU A 241 -23.88 -1.62 -9.47
C LEU A 241 -23.54 -0.70 -8.28
N TRP A 242 -22.28 -0.64 -7.87
CA TRP A 242 -21.84 0.20 -6.75
C TRP A 242 -21.95 1.70 -7.03
N LEU A 243 -21.78 2.13 -8.29
CA LEU A 243 -22.00 3.52 -8.68
C LEU A 243 -23.45 3.95 -8.47
N LYS A 244 -24.42 3.08 -8.79
CA LYS A 244 -25.86 3.34 -8.61
C LYS A 244 -26.31 3.26 -7.15
N ASN A 245 -25.60 2.51 -6.32
CA ASN A 245 -25.96 2.27 -4.92
C ASN A 245 -25.28 3.28 -3.96
N LEU A 246 -25.68 4.55 -4.01
CA LEU A 246 -25.08 5.60 -3.17
C LEU A 246 -25.13 5.26 -1.67
N LYS A 247 -26.31 4.85 -1.18
CA LYS A 247 -26.49 4.53 0.24
C LYS A 247 -25.63 3.35 0.66
N GLY A 248 -25.70 2.24 -0.08
CA GLY A 248 -24.89 1.06 0.24
C GLY A 248 -23.40 1.37 0.22
N ARG A 249 -22.93 2.20 -0.73
CA ARG A 249 -21.53 2.62 -0.79
C ARG A 249 -21.12 3.45 0.42
N ALA A 250 -21.98 4.37 0.88
CA ALA A 250 -21.73 5.16 2.09
C ALA A 250 -21.68 4.27 3.35
N ASP A 251 -22.63 3.33 3.50
CA ASP A 251 -22.69 2.39 4.62
C ASP A 251 -21.45 1.46 4.63
N ALA A 252 -21.01 1.03 3.45
CA ALA A 252 -19.82 0.20 3.27
C ALA A 252 -18.52 0.94 3.64
N VAL A 253 -18.38 2.20 3.21
CA VAL A 253 -17.26 3.08 3.60
C VAL A 253 -17.23 3.28 5.11
N GLN A 254 -18.36 3.63 5.72
CA GLN A 254 -18.43 3.89 7.15
C GLN A 254 -18.06 2.63 7.96
N SER A 255 -18.69 1.50 7.65
CA SER A 255 -18.42 0.25 8.37
C SER A 255 -17.00 -0.27 8.17
N GLY A 256 -16.44 -0.16 6.96
CA GLY A 256 -15.04 -0.52 6.71
C GLY A 256 -14.04 0.43 7.40
N PHE A 257 -14.34 1.73 7.45
CA PHE A 257 -13.55 2.70 8.21
C PHE A 257 -13.56 2.38 9.71
N ASP A 258 -14.74 2.18 10.31
CA ASP A 258 -14.88 1.86 11.73
C ASP A 258 -14.17 0.55 12.11
N PHE A 259 -14.14 -0.40 11.17
CA PHE A 259 -13.41 -1.63 11.31
C PHE A 259 -11.89 -1.41 11.23
N PHE A 260 -11.41 -0.66 10.24
CA PHE A 260 -9.98 -0.38 10.06
C PHE A 260 -9.40 0.50 11.18
N ALA A 261 -10.17 1.49 11.65
CA ALA A 261 -9.78 2.39 12.73
C ALA A 261 -9.50 1.68 14.07
N LYS A 262 -10.06 0.49 14.28
CA LYS A 262 -9.78 -0.39 15.43
C LYS A 262 -8.42 -1.10 15.34
N ARG A 263 -7.63 -0.84 14.29
CA ARG A 263 -6.29 -1.40 14.09
C ARG A 263 -5.26 -0.29 14.00
N PRO A 264 -4.96 0.45 15.09
CA PRO A 264 -3.96 1.50 15.05
C PRO A 264 -2.60 0.94 14.65
N MET A 265 -1.92 1.59 13.71
CA MET A 265 -0.60 1.16 13.28
C MET A 265 0.42 1.17 14.43
N ALA A 266 0.30 2.11 15.36
CA ALA A 266 1.19 2.19 16.53
C ALA A 266 1.19 0.91 17.38
N GLU A 267 0.02 0.27 17.56
CA GLU A 267 -0.09 -0.98 18.32
C GLU A 267 0.57 -2.14 17.56
N ALA A 268 0.34 -2.26 16.25
CA ALA A 268 0.99 -3.27 15.42
C ALA A 268 2.52 -3.08 15.36
N LEU A 269 2.98 -1.83 15.24
CA LEU A 269 4.40 -1.49 15.20
C LEU A 269 5.11 -1.89 16.50
N LYS A 270 4.48 -1.65 17.66
CA LYS A 270 5.02 -1.97 18.98
C LYS A 270 5.40 -3.45 19.13
N GLU A 271 4.64 -4.36 18.51
CA GLU A 271 4.89 -5.81 18.57
C GLU A 271 6.16 -6.25 17.81
N VAL A 272 6.62 -5.44 16.85
CA VAL A 272 7.73 -5.83 15.98
C VAL A 272 9.01 -5.03 16.21
N LEU A 273 8.96 -3.95 17.01
CA LEU A 273 10.13 -3.15 17.37
C LEU A 273 11.26 -4.02 17.93
N LEU A 274 12.48 -3.55 17.70
CA LEU A 274 13.72 -4.11 18.24
C LEU A 274 14.03 -3.59 19.64
#